data_AF-A0A3D5R9P2-F1
#
_entry.id   AF-A0A3D5R9P2-F1
#
_cell.length_a   1.000
_cell.length_b   1.000
_cell.length_c   1.000
_cell.angle_alpha   90.00
_cell.angle_beta   90.00
_cell.angle_gamma   90.00
#
_symmetry.space_group_name_H-M   'P 1'
#
loop_
_entity.id
_entity.type
_entity.pdbx_description
1 polymer ?
#
loop_
_entity_poly.entity_id
_entity_poly.type
_entity_poly.pdbx_seq_one_letter_code
_entity_poly.pdbx_strand_id
1 'polypeptide(L)'
;MNKIKSYFQSNRILRNYGGVLIALIGLFALFSILSPFFLNTNNLLTVLSQVSIIAIMAFGMTFVLMIGEIDLSVGSIAAVSSLV
;
A
#
# COMPACT_ATOMS: atom_id res chain seq x y z
N MET A 1 -24.81 19.18 -1.64
CA MET A 1 -24.33 17.96 -0.94
C MET A 1 -24.67 16.64 -1.64
N ASN A 2 -25.78 16.50 -2.38
CA ASN A 2 -26.24 15.18 -2.88
C ASN A 2 -25.56 14.68 -4.17
N LYS A 3 -25.04 15.57 -5.03
CA LYS A 3 -24.37 15.17 -6.29
C LYS A 3 -23.04 14.46 -6.05
N ILE A 4 -22.25 14.88 -5.05
CA ILE A 4 -20.94 14.28 -4.73
C ILE A 4 -21.10 12.83 -4.27
N LYS A 5 -22.07 12.56 -3.38
CA LYS A 5 -22.41 11.18 -2.98
C LYS A 5 -22.87 10.34 -4.17
N SER A 6 -23.59 10.93 -5.12
CA SER A 6 -24.03 10.26 -6.36
C SER A 6 -22.86 9.86 -7.27
N TYR A 7 -21.83 10.71 -7.43
CA TYR A 7 -20.62 10.34 -8.18
C TYR A 7 -19.84 9.22 -7.50
N PHE A 8 -19.74 9.27 -6.17
CA PHE A 8 -19.08 8.22 -5.37
C PHE A 8 -19.84 6.88 -5.40
N GLN A 9 -21.17 6.92 -5.42
CA GLN A 9 -22.01 5.72 -5.53
C GLN A 9 -22.05 5.16 -6.95
N SER A 10 -21.97 5.98 -7.99
CA SER A 10 -22.08 5.52 -9.38
C SER A 10 -20.83 4.79 -9.87
N ASN A 11 -19.64 5.14 -9.38
CA ASN A 11 -18.37 4.55 -9.81
C ASN A 11 -17.93 3.42 -8.88
N ARG A 12 -18.00 2.17 -9.36
CA ARG A 12 -17.59 0.95 -8.61
C ARG A 12 -16.17 1.05 -8.02
N ILE A 13 -15.22 1.64 -8.77
CA ILE A 13 -13.82 1.78 -8.33
C ILE A 13 -13.71 2.78 -7.17
N LEU A 14 -14.34 3.95 -7.29
CA LEU A 14 -14.35 4.96 -6.21
C LEU A 14 -15.07 4.43 -4.96
N ARG A 15 -16.12 3.62 -5.12
CA ARG A 15 -16.83 3.03 -3.99
C ARG A 15 -16.00 1.99 -3.24
N ASN A 16 -15.23 1.16 -3.95
CA ASN A 16 -14.45 0.09 -3.35
C ASN A 16 -13.09 0.57 -2.81
N TYR A 17 -12.43 1.52 -3.49
CA TYR A 17 -11.07 1.96 -3.17
C TYR A 17 -10.98 3.40 -2.70
N GLY A 18 -12.03 4.20 -2.85
CA GLY A 18 -12.01 5.63 -2.51
C GLY A 18 -11.72 5.89 -1.04
N GLY A 19 -12.17 5.03 -0.12
CA GLY A 19 -11.85 5.15 1.30
C GLY A 19 -10.35 4.99 1.57
N VAL A 20 -9.70 4.00 0.95
CA VAL A 20 -8.26 3.76 1.07
C VAL A 20 -7.46 4.91 0.46
N LEU A 21 -7.86 5.40 -0.72
CA LEU A 21 -7.18 6.52 -1.37
C LEU A 21 -7.30 7.82 -0.56
N ILE A 22 -8.48 8.11 -0.01
CA ILE A 22 -8.69 9.27 0.86
C ILE A 22 -7.84 9.15 2.13
N ALA A 23 -7.83 7.96 2.76
CA ALA A 23 -7.00 7.71 3.93
C ALA A 23 -5.51 7.89 3.63
N LEU A 24 -5.02 7.37 2.48
CA LEU A 24 -3.64 7.52 2.06
C LEU A 24 -3.24 8.99 1.87
N ILE A 25 -4.05 9.76 1.13
CA ILE A 25 -3.78 11.19 0.90
C ILE A 25 -3.82 11.96 2.22
N GLY A 26 -4.80 11.67 3.07
CA GLY A 26 -4.93 12.31 4.39
C GLY A 26 -3.73 12.02 5.29
N LEU A 27 -3.30 10.76 5.36
CA LEU A 27 -2.16 10.34 6.17
C LEU A 27 -0.84 10.93 5.64
N PHE A 28 -0.67 10.97 4.31
CA PHE A 28 0.48 11.60 3.67
C PHE A 28 0.59 13.09 4.00
N ALA A 29 -0.52 13.83 3.88
CA ALA A 29 -0.57 15.25 4.24
C ALA A 29 -0.31 15.46 5.74
N LEU A 30 -0.90 14.63 6.59
CA LEU A 30 -0.72 14.71 8.04
C LEU A 30 0.75 14.50 8.44
N PHE A 31 1.43 13.46 7.95
CA PHE A 31 2.83 13.23 8.26
C PHE A 31 3.78 14.24 7.61
N SER A 32 3.41 14.80 6.45
CA SER A 32 4.16 15.89 5.82
C SER A 32 4.20 17.15 6.69
N ILE A 33 3.16 17.38 7.51
CA ILE A 33 3.07 18.54 8.41
C ILE A 33 3.68 18.21 9.78
N LEU A 34 3.40 17.02 10.33
CA LEU A 34 3.83 16.65 11.68
C LEU A 34 5.32 16.31 11.78
N SER A 35 5.95 15.88 10.69
CA SER A 35 7.36 15.51 10.67
C SER A 35 8.13 16.24 9.56
N PRO A 36 9.12 17.08 9.90
CA PRO A 36 9.95 17.75 8.90
C PRO A 36 10.82 16.77 8.10
N PHE A 37 10.99 15.53 8.56
CA PHE A 37 11.78 14.49 7.90
C PHE A 37 10.96 13.65 6.92
N PHE A 38 9.63 13.72 6.96
CA PHE A 38 8.77 12.84 6.16
C PHE A 38 9.00 13.00 4.66
N LEU A 39 9.07 14.25 4.18
CA LEU A 39 9.32 14.58 2.78
C LEU A 39 10.80 14.59 2.38
N ASN A 40 11.71 14.20 3.27
CA ASN A 40 13.11 14.05 2.91
C ASN A 40 13.26 12.98 1.83
N THR A 41 13.99 13.28 0.75
CA THR A 41 14.21 12.35 -0.36
C THR A 41 14.71 10.99 0.12
N ASN A 42 15.61 10.93 1.12
CA ASN A 42 16.10 9.66 1.66
C ASN A 42 15.01 8.86 2.37
N ASN A 43 14.11 9.54 3.10
CA ASN A 43 12.98 8.90 3.75
C ASN A 43 11.98 8.36 2.71
N LEU A 44 11.66 9.17 1.69
CA LEU A 44 10.79 8.76 0.59
C LEU A 44 11.37 7.58 -0.19
N LEU A 45 12.67 7.61 -0.53
CA LEU A 45 13.35 6.51 -1.21
C LEU A 45 13.39 5.25 -0.36
N THR A 46 13.60 5.37 0.95
CA THR A 46 13.55 4.24 1.89
C THR A 46 12.17 3.59 1.89
N VAL A 47 11.10 4.39 2.02
CA VAL A 47 9.72 3.89 2.01
C VAL A 47 9.38 3.24 0.66
N LEU A 48 9.72 3.90 -0.45
CA LEU A 48 9.49 3.35 -1.80
C LEU A 48 10.23 2.04 -2.02
N SER A 49 11.46 1.91 -1.53
CA SER A 49 12.25 0.68 -1.64
C SER A 49 11.62 -0.45 -0.83
N GLN A 50 11.18 -0.19 0.40
CA GLN A 50 10.48 -1.18 1.24
C GLN A 50 9.17 -1.66 0.59
N VAL A 51 8.37 -0.74 0.04
CA VAL A 51 7.13 -1.09 -0.67
C VAL A 51 7.42 -1.85 -1.96
N SER A 52 8.48 -1.51 -2.68
CA SER A 52 8.88 -2.20 -3.92
C SER A 52 9.20 -3.66 -3.67
N ILE A 53 9.91 -3.98 -2.59
CA ILE A 53 10.22 -5.36 -2.19
C ILE A 53 8.92 -6.15 -1.97
N ILE A 54 7.97 -5.59 -1.22
CA ILE A 54 6.67 -6.22 -0.97
C ILE A 54 5.88 -6.39 -2.28
N ALA A 55 5.88 -5.41 -3.17
CA ALA A 55 5.17 -5.47 -4.45
C ALA A 55 5.72 -6.57 -5.37
N ILE A 56 7.04 -6.70 -5.46
CA ILE A 56 7.71 -7.76 -6.23
C ILE A 56 7.37 -9.14 -5.65
N MET A 57 7.45 -9.29 -4.32
CA MET A 57 7.07 -10.54 -3.64
C MET A 57 5.60 -10.89 -3.88
N ALA A 58 4.69 -9.93 -3.73
CA ALA A 58 3.26 -10.12 -3.95
C ALA A 58 2.98 -10.58 -5.39
N PHE A 59 3.70 -10.02 -6.37
CA PHE A 59 3.60 -10.46 -7.77
C PHE A 59 4.02 -11.93 -7.92
N GLY A 60 5.15 -12.34 -7.34
CA GLY A 60 5.57 -13.75 -7.33
C GLY A 60 4.53 -14.68 -6.66
N MET A 61 3.97 -14.24 -5.53
CA MET A 61 2.94 -14.98 -4.80
C MET A 61 1.66 -15.18 -5.62
N THR A 62 1.33 -14.30 -6.57
CA THR A 62 0.17 -14.55 -7.44
C THR A 62 0.31 -15.83 -8.25
N PHE A 63 1.52 -16.17 -8.73
CA PHE A 63 1.74 -17.40 -9.48
C PHE A 63 1.66 -18.65 -8.60
N VAL A 64 2.21 -18.58 -7.39
CA VAL A 64 2.13 -19.67 -6.41
C VAL A 64 0.67 -19.96 -6.05
N LEU A 65 -0.11 -18.91 -5.79
CA LEU A 65 -1.55 -19.03 -5.51
C LEU A 65 -2.34 -19.59 -6.70
N MET A 66 -1.96 -19.25 -7.94
CA MET A 66 -2.62 -19.79 -9.13
C MET A 66 -2.45 -21.30 -9.29
N ILE A 67 -1.35 -21.88 -8.79
CA ILE A 67 -1.10 -23.34 -8.83
C ILE A 67 -1.81 -24.05 -7.66
N GLY A 68 -2.47 -23.30 -6.76
CA GLY A 68 -3.24 -23.83 -5.64
C GLY A 68 -2.42 -24.08 -4.37
N GLU A 69 -1.17 -23.62 -4.35
CA GLU A 69 -0.30 -23.70 -3.18
C GLU A 69 -0.47 -22.44 -2.32
N ILE A 70 -0.56 -22.62 -1.00
CA ILE A 70 -0.56 -21.53 -0.03
C ILE A 70 0.81 -21.55 0.66
N ASP A 71 1.83 -21.05 -0.05
CA ASP A 71 3.18 -20.98 0.50
C ASP A 71 3.29 -19.87 1.56
N LEU A 72 3.12 -20.26 2.83
CA LEU A 72 3.27 -19.37 3.98
C LEU A 72 4.75 -19.10 4.34
N SER A 73 5.71 -19.82 3.74
CA SER A 73 7.14 -19.67 4.04
C SER A 73 7.71 -18.35 3.54
N VAL A 74 7.15 -17.77 2.46
CA VAL A 74 7.56 -16.47 1.94
C VAL A 74 7.32 -15.36 2.96
N GLY A 75 6.22 -15.45 3.73
CA GLY A 75 5.92 -14.50 4.79
C GLY A 75 6.90 -14.58 5.97
N SER A 76 7.29 -15.79 6.39
CA SER A 76 8.22 -15.99 7.51
C SER A 76 9.65 -15.58 7.13
N ILE A 77 10.11 -15.90 5.91
CA ILE A 77 11.42 -15.47 5.40
C ILE A 77 11.48 -13.95 5.30
N ALA A 78 10.47 -13.31 4.69
CA ALA A 78 10.43 -11.85 4.58
C ALA A 78 10.46 -11.16 5.95
N ALA A 79 9.78 -11.71 6.96
CA ALA A 79 9.80 -11.18 8.32
C ALA A 79 11.20 -11.27 8.95
N VAL A 80 11.87 -12.43 8.86
CA VAL A 80 13.22 -12.61 9.41
C VAL A 80 14.25 -11.77 8.65
N SER A 81 14.15 -11.68 7.33
CA SER A 81 15.04 -10.85 6.50
C SER A 81 14.91 -9.35 6.79
N SER A 82 13.74 -8.89 7.28
CA SER A 82 13.56 -7.48 7.66
C SER A 82 14.19 -7.09 9.01
N LEU A 83 14.63 -8.07 9.80
CA LEU A 83 15.29 -7.86 11.10
C LEU A 83 16.80 -7.60 10.99
N VAL A 84 17.40 -7.87 9.83
CA VAL A 84 18.85 -7.76 9.56
C VAL A 84 19.10 -6.64 8.56
#